data_AF-V4XUJ0-F1
#
_entry.id   AF-V4XUJ0-F1
#
_cell.length_a   1.000
_cell.length_b   1.000
_cell.length_c   1.000
_cell.angle_alpha   90.00
_cell.angle_beta   90.00
_cell.angle_gamma   90.00
#
_symmetry.space_group_name_H-M   'P 1'
#
loop_
_entity.id
_entity.type
_entity.pdbx_description
1 polymer ?
#
loop_
_entity_poly.entity_id
_entity_poly.type
_entity_poly.pdbx_seq_one_letter_code
_entity_poly.pdbx_strand_id
1 'polypeptide(L)'
;MTDEAVTGGVRVVGTAHVSADSVAEVRAAVAESEPDVVAVELDEGRYRQLKGGTPDDVDPGDLLRGNTVFQFLAYWMLSYVQTRLGDRFDVDPGADMLAAVEAAEARGIEVALVDREIQTTIQRFWARMTLVEKLKLVSGLLFGAVDGVVVGLTVGLLVAVVAGPLVGLFGGSLGVTDALLT
;
A
#
# COMPACT_ATOMS: atom_id res chain seq x y z
N MET A 1 18.96 49.92 2.18
CA MET A 1 18.18 48.85 1.53
C MET A 1 17.33 48.24 2.62
N THR A 2 16.05 48.61 2.64
CA THR A 2 15.07 48.01 3.53
C THR A 2 14.74 46.62 3.01
N ASP A 3 14.94 45.63 3.86
CA ASP A 3 14.52 44.24 3.66
C ASP A 3 12.98 44.25 3.68
N GLU A 4 12.36 44.37 2.50
CA GLU A 4 10.92 44.16 2.38
C GLU A 4 10.68 42.67 2.61
N ALA A 5 10.06 42.35 3.75
CA ALA A 5 9.61 41.00 4.03
C ALA A 5 8.66 40.56 2.91
N VAL A 6 9.13 39.67 2.04
CA VAL A 6 8.31 39.04 1.00
C VAL A 6 7.16 38.33 1.71
N THR A 7 5.96 38.87 1.58
CA THR A 7 4.77 38.29 2.21
C THR A 7 4.26 37.19 1.29
N GLY A 8 4.56 35.94 1.63
CA GLY A 8 4.04 34.75 0.94
C GLY A 8 2.63 34.39 1.40
N GLY A 9 1.90 33.63 0.57
CA GLY A 9 0.57 33.11 0.88
C GLY A 9 0.48 31.62 0.58
N VAL A 10 -0.35 30.90 1.35
CA VAL A 10 -0.68 29.49 1.10
C VAL A 10 -2.19 29.38 0.94
N ARG A 11 -2.65 28.84 -0.20
CA ARG A 11 -4.05 28.49 -0.45
C ARG A 11 -4.18 26.97 -0.39
N VAL A 12 -5.03 26.48 0.51
CA VAL A 12 -5.37 25.05 0.58
C VAL A 12 -6.63 24.83 -0.24
N VAL A 13 -6.56 23.91 -1.20
CA VAL A 13 -7.71 23.48 -2.01
C VAL A 13 -8.10 22.09 -1.53
N GLY A 14 -9.28 21.97 -0.92
CA GLY A 14 -9.81 20.67 -0.52
C GLY A 14 -10.39 19.94 -1.72
N THR A 15 -10.08 18.66 -1.89
CA THR A 15 -10.58 17.86 -3.01
C THR A 15 -11.32 16.62 -2.51
N ALA A 16 -12.25 16.13 -3.32
CA ALA A 16 -12.84 14.80 -3.16
C ALA A 16 -12.27 13.90 -4.27
N HIS A 17 -11.46 12.90 -3.90
CA HIS A 17 -10.62 12.06 -4.81
C HIS A 17 -11.35 11.20 -5.86
N VAL A 18 -12.65 11.45 -6.08
CA VAL A 18 -13.50 10.75 -7.06
C VAL A 18 -14.50 11.70 -7.73
N SER A 19 -14.36 13.02 -7.57
CA SER A 19 -15.30 14.00 -8.09
C SER A 19 -14.76 14.76 -9.30
N ALA A 20 -15.50 14.74 -10.40
CA ALA A 20 -15.25 15.60 -11.55
C ALA A 20 -15.32 17.10 -11.18
N ASP A 21 -16.12 17.45 -10.18
CA ASP A 21 -16.21 18.84 -9.69
C ASP A 21 -14.89 19.26 -9.03
N SER A 22 -14.23 18.37 -8.28
CA SER A 22 -12.92 18.66 -7.69
C SER A 22 -11.83 18.85 -8.74
N VAL A 23 -11.89 18.11 -9.85
CA VAL A 23 -10.99 18.32 -11.00
C VAL A 23 -11.15 19.73 -11.58
N ALA A 24 -12.39 20.18 -11.78
CA ALA A 24 -12.67 21.51 -12.30
C ALA A 24 -12.24 22.61 -11.31
N GLU A 25 -12.52 22.42 -10.03
CA GLU A 25 -12.16 23.36 -8.95
C GLU A 25 -10.64 23.54 -8.84
N VAL A 26 -9.88 22.45 -8.86
CA VAL A 26 -8.41 22.50 -8.83
C VAL A 26 -7.85 23.25 -10.03
N ARG A 27 -8.33 22.95 -11.24
CA ARG A 27 -7.89 23.65 -12.45
C ARG A 27 -8.19 25.14 -12.40
N ALA A 28 -9.37 25.51 -11.89
CA ALA A 28 -9.76 26.90 -11.70
C ALA A 28 -8.90 27.59 -10.65
N ALA A 29 -8.63 26.94 -9.51
CA ALA A 29 -7.80 27.48 -8.44
C ALA A 29 -6.38 27.80 -8.94
N VAL A 30 -5.73 26.87 -9.65
CA VAL A 30 -4.40 27.09 -10.24
C VAL A 30 -4.43 28.22 -11.27
N ALA A 31 -5.48 28.28 -12.08
CA ALA A 31 -5.65 29.34 -13.09
C ALA A 31 -5.84 30.73 -12.47
N GLU A 32 -6.58 30.82 -11.37
CA GLU A 32 -6.96 32.07 -10.73
C GLU A 32 -5.84 32.61 -9.82
N SER A 33 -5.15 31.74 -9.08
CA SER A 33 -4.16 32.19 -8.10
C SER A 33 -2.74 32.33 -8.65
N GLU A 34 -2.47 31.81 -9.85
CA GLU A 34 -1.16 31.84 -10.53
C GLU A 34 0.03 31.66 -9.55
N PRO A 35 0.08 30.55 -8.78
CA PRO A 35 1.06 30.39 -7.73
C PRO A 35 2.47 30.14 -8.29
N ASP A 36 3.51 30.41 -7.48
CA ASP A 36 4.88 30.07 -7.83
C ASP A 36 5.12 28.55 -7.84
N VAL A 37 4.42 27.83 -6.95
CA VAL A 37 4.53 26.38 -6.76
C VAL A 37 3.15 25.78 -6.49
N VAL A 38 2.85 24.64 -7.11
CA VAL A 38 1.70 23.79 -6.79
C VAL A 38 2.18 22.57 -6.01
N ALA A 39 1.84 22.52 -4.73
CA ALA A 39 2.11 21.36 -3.87
C ALA A 39 0.95 20.36 -3.95
N VAL A 40 1.24 19.09 -4.23
CA VAL A 40 0.26 18.02 -4.39
C VAL A 40 0.53 16.91 -3.37
N GLU A 41 -0.49 16.48 -2.63
CA GLU A 41 -0.44 15.36 -1.67
C GLU A 41 -0.34 14.02 -2.42
N LEU A 42 0.80 13.78 -3.05
CA LEU A 42 1.06 12.63 -3.90
C LEU A 42 2.53 12.23 -3.79
N ASP A 43 2.81 10.93 -3.62
CA ASP A 43 4.18 10.41 -3.60
C ASP A 43 4.71 10.13 -5.01
N GLU A 44 6.04 10.05 -5.16
CA GLU A 44 6.71 9.85 -6.45
C GLU A 44 6.29 8.57 -7.19
N GLY A 45 6.01 7.49 -6.46
CA GLY A 45 5.58 6.23 -7.04
C GLY A 45 4.19 6.35 -7.66
N ARG A 46 3.25 6.93 -6.90
CA ARG A 46 1.89 7.20 -7.39
C ARG A 46 1.86 8.24 -8.50
N TYR A 47 2.68 9.27 -8.42
CA TYR A 47 2.82 10.27 -9.48
C TYR A 47 3.22 9.63 -10.81
N ARG A 48 4.24 8.77 -10.80
CA ARG A 48 4.68 8.05 -12.01
C ARG A 48 3.61 7.11 -12.54
N GLN A 49 2.92 6.39 -11.66
CA GLN A 49 1.81 5.52 -12.07
C GLN A 49 0.69 6.31 -12.75
N LEU A 50 0.29 7.46 -12.20
CA LEU A 50 -0.74 8.33 -12.80
C LEU A 50 -0.30 8.92 -14.15
N LYS A 51 1.00 9.17 -14.35
CA LYS A 51 1.57 9.61 -15.64
C LYS A 51 1.80 8.47 -16.65
N GLY A 52 1.37 7.24 -16.34
CA GLY A 52 1.50 6.07 -17.23
C GLY A 52 2.86 5.37 -17.16
N GLY A 53 3.67 5.65 -16.14
CA GLY A 53 4.89 4.89 -15.86
C GLY A 53 4.57 3.51 -15.26
N THR A 54 5.44 2.53 -15.54
CA THR A 54 5.38 1.22 -14.89
C THR A 54 5.65 1.39 -13.39
N PRO A 55 4.89 0.73 -12.49
CA PRO A 55 5.21 0.72 -11.06
C PRO A 55 6.65 0.24 -10.88
N ASP A 56 7.43 0.93 -10.06
CA ASP A 56 8.73 0.38 -9.64
C ASP A 56 8.47 -0.92 -8.88
N ASP A 57 9.09 -1.99 -9.36
CA ASP A 57 9.23 -3.21 -8.59
C ASP A 57 9.96 -2.85 -7.29
N VAL A 58 9.24 -2.92 -6.17
CA VAL A 58 9.82 -2.72 -4.84
C VAL A 58 10.96 -3.74 -4.67
N ASP A 59 12.20 -3.27 -4.53
CA ASP A 59 13.34 -4.16 -4.30
C ASP A 59 13.13 -4.89 -2.95
N PRO A 60 12.91 -6.21 -2.97
CA PRO A 60 12.57 -6.97 -1.76
C PRO A 60 13.67 -6.95 -0.69
N GLY A 61 14.91 -6.61 -1.08
CA GLY A 61 16.08 -6.64 -0.21
C GLY A 61 16.11 -5.54 0.85
N ASP A 62 15.54 -4.37 0.57
CA ASP A 62 15.69 -3.20 1.45
C ASP A 62 14.71 -3.19 2.63
N LEU A 63 13.62 -3.95 2.54
CA LEU A 63 12.54 -3.92 3.54
C LEU A 63 12.70 -4.93 4.68
N LEU A 64 13.62 -5.88 4.55
CA LEU A 64 13.58 -7.09 5.34
C LEU A 64 14.98 -7.46 5.87
N ARG A 65 15.36 -6.88 7.01
CA ARG A 65 16.46 -7.41 7.84
C ARG A 65 15.87 -8.37 8.88
N GLY A 66 15.90 -9.68 8.59
CA GLY A 66 15.35 -10.74 9.46
C GLY A 66 15.57 -12.18 8.97
N ASN A 67 14.99 -13.19 9.62
CA ASN A 67 15.12 -14.60 9.19
C ASN A 67 14.38 -14.84 7.86
N THR A 68 15.07 -15.40 6.85
CA THR A 68 14.65 -15.48 5.43
C THR A 68 13.20 -15.95 5.21
N VAL A 69 12.72 -16.91 6.02
CA VAL A 69 11.34 -17.43 5.91
C VAL A 69 10.27 -16.38 6.22
N PHE A 70 10.49 -15.56 7.26
CA PHE A 70 9.56 -14.49 7.62
C PHE A 70 9.60 -13.34 6.61
N GLN A 71 10.73 -13.15 5.94
CA GLN A 71 10.86 -12.17 4.87
C GLN A 71 10.01 -12.55 3.66
N PHE A 72 10.14 -13.79 3.18
CA PHE A 72 9.33 -14.30 2.07
C PHE A 72 7.84 -14.24 2.38
N LEU A 73 7.44 -14.58 3.60
CA LEU A 73 6.04 -14.49 4.02
C LEU A 73 5.55 -13.04 4.05
N ALA A 74 6.36 -12.11 4.57
CA ALA A 74 6.02 -10.69 4.59
C ALA A 74 5.91 -10.10 3.19
N TYR A 75 6.82 -10.46 2.28
CA TYR A 75 6.81 -10.06 0.88
C TYR A 75 5.57 -10.56 0.15
N TRP A 76 5.27 -11.86 0.25
CA TRP A 76 4.11 -12.47 -0.41
C TRP A 76 2.79 -11.85 0.07
N MET A 77 2.69 -11.57 1.38
CA MET A 77 1.54 -10.91 1.99
C MET A 77 1.40 -9.45 1.56
N LEU A 78 2.51 -8.69 1.49
CA LEU A 78 2.50 -7.30 1.04
C LEU A 78 2.06 -7.22 -0.42
N SER A 79 2.57 -8.11 -1.27
CA SER A 79 2.18 -8.24 -2.68
C SER A 79 0.67 -8.53 -2.82
N TYR A 80 0.12 -9.45 -2.02
CA TYR A 80 -1.33 -9.72 -2.00
C TYR A 80 -2.17 -8.49 -1.64
N VAL A 81 -1.75 -7.74 -0.61
CA VAL A 81 -2.41 -6.50 -0.20
C VAL A 81 -2.32 -5.43 -1.29
N GLN A 82 -1.16 -5.30 -1.94
CA GLN A 82 -0.96 -4.38 -3.06
C GLN A 82 -1.90 -4.71 -4.23
N THR A 83 -1.98 -5.97 -4.64
CA THR A 83 -2.90 -6.41 -5.71
C THR A 83 -4.36 -6.13 -5.35
N ARG A 84 -4.78 -6.46 -4.13
CA ARG A 84 -6.17 -6.24 -3.69
C ARG A 84 -6.54 -4.77 -3.51
N LEU A 85 -5.59 -3.90 -3.17
CA LEU A 85 -5.81 -2.46 -3.20
C LEU A 85 -5.95 -1.98 -4.65
N GLY A 86 -5.08 -2.43 -5.56
CA GLY A 86 -5.13 -2.06 -6.98
C GLY A 86 -6.48 -2.38 -7.65
N ASP A 87 -7.09 -3.52 -7.32
CA ASP A 87 -8.33 -3.98 -7.95
C ASP A 87 -9.63 -3.26 -7.50
N ARG A 88 -9.61 -2.44 -6.43
CA ARG A 88 -10.83 -1.86 -5.83
C ARG A 88 -11.16 -0.42 -6.25
N PHE A 89 -10.43 0.15 -7.20
CA PHE A 89 -10.58 1.55 -7.59
C PHE A 89 -11.16 1.70 -9.01
N ASP A 90 -12.48 1.61 -9.13
CA ASP A 90 -13.26 1.77 -10.39
C ASP A 90 -13.44 3.26 -10.85
N VAL A 91 -12.76 4.19 -10.20
CA VAL A 91 -12.60 5.61 -10.60
C VAL A 91 -11.12 5.92 -10.42
N ASP A 92 -10.40 6.44 -11.42
CA ASP A 92 -8.96 6.76 -11.32
C ASP A 92 -8.70 7.66 -10.08
N PRO A 93 -8.26 7.10 -8.93
CA PRO A 93 -8.12 7.85 -7.70
C PRO A 93 -6.93 8.79 -7.88
N GLY A 94 -7.15 10.08 -7.68
CA GLY A 94 -6.12 11.10 -7.93
C GLY A 94 -6.27 11.81 -9.27
N ALA A 95 -7.40 11.71 -9.97
CA ALA A 95 -7.69 12.52 -11.15
C ALA A 95 -7.66 14.04 -10.84
N ASP A 96 -8.09 14.44 -9.64
CA ASP A 96 -7.97 15.79 -9.09
C ASP A 96 -6.51 16.22 -8.91
N MET A 97 -5.68 15.34 -8.34
CA MET A 97 -4.25 15.56 -8.18
C MET A 97 -3.53 15.66 -9.52
N LEU A 98 -3.80 14.73 -10.44
CA LEU A 98 -3.22 14.75 -11.79
C LEU A 98 -3.62 16.02 -12.53
N ALA A 99 -4.88 16.47 -12.38
CA ALA A 99 -5.33 17.73 -12.95
C ALA A 99 -4.60 18.95 -12.36
N ALA A 100 -4.21 18.91 -11.08
CA ALA A 100 -3.36 19.95 -10.47
C ALA A 100 -1.98 20.00 -11.13
N VAL A 101 -1.35 18.81 -11.29
CA VAL A 101 -0.05 18.67 -11.94
C VAL A 101 -0.12 19.17 -13.38
N GLU A 102 -1.07 18.67 -14.17
CA GLU A 102 -1.24 19.08 -15.57
C GLU A 102 -1.48 20.59 -15.71
N ALA A 103 -2.30 21.17 -14.82
CA ALA A 103 -2.60 22.60 -14.82
C ALA A 103 -1.36 23.45 -14.49
N ALA A 104 -0.48 22.97 -13.61
CA ALA A 104 0.77 23.62 -13.27
C ALA A 104 1.78 23.49 -14.43
N GLU A 105 2.00 22.28 -14.94
CA GLU A 105 2.91 21.98 -16.05
C GLU A 105 2.56 22.80 -17.30
N ALA A 106 1.26 22.89 -17.65
CA ALA A 106 0.78 23.66 -18.81
C ALA A 106 1.09 25.16 -18.71
N ARG A 107 1.34 25.66 -17.50
CA ARG A 107 1.68 27.07 -17.22
C ARG A 107 3.16 27.27 -16.89
N GLY A 108 3.97 26.19 -16.86
CA GLY A 108 5.36 26.24 -16.43
C GLY A 108 5.54 26.53 -14.94
N ILE A 109 4.53 26.23 -14.12
CA ILE A 109 4.59 26.38 -12.66
C ILE A 109 5.26 25.13 -12.07
N GLU A 110 6.09 25.32 -11.04
CA GLU A 110 6.77 24.21 -10.37
C GLU A 110 5.76 23.32 -9.62
N VAL A 111 5.95 22.00 -9.69
CA VAL A 111 5.14 21.01 -8.97
C VAL A 111 5.98 20.40 -7.85
N ALA A 112 5.49 20.48 -6.62
CA ALA A 112 6.09 19.86 -5.45
C ALA A 112 5.24 18.68 -4.97
N LEU A 113 5.82 17.49 -4.90
CA LEU A 113 5.20 16.29 -4.34
C LEU A 113 5.41 16.30 -2.82
N VAL A 114 4.32 16.40 -2.06
CA VAL A 114 4.37 16.62 -0.60
C VAL A 114 3.81 15.45 0.23
N ASP A 115 3.66 14.27 -0.37
CA ASP A 115 3.32 13.05 0.36
C ASP A 115 4.51 12.10 0.50
N ARG A 116 4.45 11.24 1.52
CA ARG A 116 5.43 10.21 1.79
C ARG A 116 5.07 8.95 1.01
N GLU A 117 6.10 8.27 0.51
CA GLU A 117 5.97 6.93 -0.03
C GLU A 117 5.13 5.99 0.85
N ILE A 118 4.09 5.42 0.24
CA ILE A 118 3.14 4.52 0.91
C ILE A 118 3.84 3.32 1.56
N GLN A 119 4.95 2.85 0.95
CA GLN A 119 5.75 1.75 1.47
C GLN A 119 6.28 2.04 2.87
N THR A 120 6.84 3.24 3.07
CA THR A 120 7.35 3.67 4.38
C THR A 120 6.21 3.77 5.40
N THR A 121 5.03 4.25 4.99
CA THR A 121 3.83 4.30 5.84
C THR A 121 3.42 2.90 6.29
N ILE A 122 3.34 1.96 5.34
CA ILE A 122 2.97 0.57 5.60
C ILE A 122 3.99 -0.09 6.53
N GLN A 123 5.30 0.01 6.25
CA GLN A 123 6.36 -0.55 7.10
C GLN A 123 6.27 -0.03 8.54
N ARG A 124 6.06 1.28 8.71
CA ARG A 124 5.90 1.92 10.03
C ARG A 124 4.65 1.45 10.76
N PHE A 125 3.57 1.16 10.02
CA PHE A 125 2.35 0.58 10.56
C PHE A 125 2.60 -0.86 11.04
N TRP A 126 3.21 -1.70 10.21
CA TRP A 126 3.59 -3.07 10.58
C TRP A 126 4.57 -3.14 11.75
N ALA A 127 5.54 -2.22 11.81
CA ALA A 127 6.52 -2.18 12.90
C ALA A 127 5.88 -1.87 14.26
N ARG A 128 4.74 -1.16 14.28
CA ARG A 128 4.01 -0.82 15.50
C ARG A 128 3.03 -1.90 15.97
N MET A 129 2.72 -2.88 15.13
CA MET A 129 1.79 -3.95 15.46
C MET A 129 2.45 -5.09 16.24
N THR A 130 1.73 -5.59 17.24
CA THR A 130 2.03 -6.86 17.91
C THR A 130 1.81 -8.04 16.97
N LEU A 131 2.41 -9.19 17.29
CA LEU A 131 2.23 -10.42 16.50
C LEU A 131 0.75 -10.80 16.36
N VAL A 132 -0.05 -10.63 17.42
CA VAL A 132 -1.48 -10.95 17.43
C VAL A 132 -2.27 -10.04 16.48
N GLU A 133 -1.95 -8.74 16.44
CA GLU A 133 -2.61 -7.79 15.54
C GLU A 133 -2.26 -8.05 14.08
N LYS A 134 -0.99 -8.41 13.81
CA LYS A 134 -0.57 -8.84 12.46
C LYS A 134 -1.36 -10.07 12.02
N LEU A 135 -1.44 -11.10 12.86
CA LEU A 135 -2.21 -12.32 12.54
C LEU A 135 -3.70 -12.01 12.32
N LYS A 136 -4.30 -11.14 13.13
CA LYS A 136 -5.70 -10.71 12.97
C LYS A 136 -5.92 -9.99 11.65
N LEU A 137 -5.08 -9.01 11.31
CA LEU A 137 -5.19 -8.26 10.05
C LEU A 137 -5.06 -9.19 8.85
N VAL A 138 -4.06 -10.08 8.87
CA VAL A 138 -3.83 -11.05 7.80
C VAL A 138 -5.00 -12.02 7.68
N SER A 139 -5.49 -12.54 8.79
CA SER A 139 -6.65 -13.42 8.80
C SER A 139 -7.89 -12.71 8.25
N GLY A 140 -8.15 -11.47 8.64
CA GLY A 140 -9.29 -10.69 8.15
C GLY A 140 -9.24 -10.44 6.65
N LEU A 141 -8.04 -10.18 6.10
CA LEU A 141 -7.86 -10.01 4.65
C LEU A 141 -8.05 -11.33 3.90
N LEU A 142 -7.50 -12.45 4.40
CA LEU A 142 -7.64 -13.77 3.79
C LEU A 142 -9.09 -14.28 3.83
N PHE A 143 -9.74 -14.18 4.99
CA PHE A 143 -11.12 -14.62 5.15
C PHE A 143 -12.15 -13.69 4.49
N GLY A 144 -11.80 -12.41 4.29
CA GLY A 144 -12.65 -11.45 3.59
C GLY A 144 -12.57 -11.54 2.05
N ALA A 145 -11.56 -12.23 1.51
CA ALA A 145 -11.27 -12.25 0.08
C ALA A 145 -11.29 -13.65 -0.56
N VAL A 146 -11.37 -14.71 0.25
CA VAL A 146 -11.32 -16.10 -0.18
C VAL A 146 -12.33 -16.91 0.65
N ASP A 147 -13.09 -17.80 0.01
CA ASP A 147 -14.02 -18.70 0.71
C ASP A 147 -13.30 -19.42 1.85
N GLY A 148 -13.88 -19.38 3.06
CA GLY A 148 -13.26 -19.94 4.27
C GLY A 148 -12.85 -21.41 4.15
N VAL A 149 -13.50 -22.15 3.24
CA VAL A 149 -13.17 -23.54 2.89
C VAL A 149 -11.83 -23.64 2.18
N VAL A 150 -11.54 -22.75 1.23
CA VAL A 150 -10.28 -22.74 0.48
C VAL A 150 -9.12 -22.36 1.39
N VAL A 151 -9.31 -21.37 2.27
CA VAL A 151 -8.32 -21.01 3.29
C VAL A 151 -8.06 -22.19 4.24
N GLY A 152 -9.12 -22.84 4.72
CA GLY A 152 -9.02 -24.03 5.58
C GLY A 152 -8.25 -25.18 4.92
N LEU A 153 -8.53 -25.46 3.65
CA LEU A 153 -7.83 -26.50 2.89
C LEU A 153 -6.35 -26.16 2.66
N THR A 154 -6.03 -24.91 2.37
CA THR A 154 -4.65 -24.50 2.03
C THR A 154 -3.77 -24.48 3.29
N VAL A 155 -4.29 -23.94 4.39
CA VAL A 155 -3.61 -23.96 5.69
C VAL A 155 -3.49 -25.39 6.21
N GLY A 156 -4.56 -26.18 6.11
CA GLY A 156 -4.55 -27.59 6.50
C GLY A 156 -3.52 -28.41 5.73
N LEU A 157 -3.40 -28.19 4.41
CA LEU A 157 -2.40 -28.85 3.58
C LEU A 157 -0.97 -28.45 3.96
N LEU A 158 -0.71 -27.16 4.19
CA LEU A 158 0.61 -26.69 4.63
C LEU A 158 1.00 -27.30 5.98
N VAL A 159 0.07 -27.31 6.95
CA VAL A 159 0.29 -27.95 8.24
C VAL A 159 0.52 -29.45 8.06
N ALA A 160 -0.25 -30.13 7.22
CA ALA A 160 -0.08 -31.56 6.95
C ALA A 160 1.27 -31.88 6.28
N VAL A 161 1.77 -31.03 5.38
CA VAL A 161 3.07 -31.24 4.72
C VAL A 161 4.24 -30.99 5.66
N VAL A 162 4.11 -30.06 6.63
CA VAL A 162 5.17 -29.75 7.59
C VAL A 162 5.14 -30.66 8.81
N ALA A 163 3.95 -30.87 9.40
CA ALA A 163 3.77 -31.71 10.58
C ALA A 163 3.63 -33.19 10.24
N GLY A 164 3.13 -33.54 9.05
CA GLY A 164 2.93 -34.93 8.62
C GLY A 164 4.22 -35.75 8.60
N PRO A 165 5.36 -35.26 8.09
CA PRO A 165 6.63 -35.96 8.19
C PRO A 165 7.11 -36.14 9.63
N LEU A 166 6.89 -35.15 10.50
CA LEU A 166 7.24 -35.24 11.92
C LEU A 166 6.38 -36.27 12.67
N VAL A 167 5.07 -36.30 12.38
CA VAL A 167 4.15 -37.32 12.90
C VAL A 167 4.45 -38.70 12.30
N GLY A 168 4.86 -38.79 11.04
CA GLY A 168 5.27 -40.05 10.41
C GLY A 168 6.58 -40.61 10.99
N LEU A 169 7.53 -39.75 11.32
CA LEU A 169 8.84 -40.14 11.87
C LEU A 169 8.80 -40.40 13.39
N PHE A 170 7.97 -39.66 14.14
CA PHE A 170 7.96 -39.69 15.61
C PHE A 170 6.58 -40.00 16.23
N GLY A 171 5.54 -40.23 15.42
CA GLY A 171 4.18 -40.51 15.91
C GLY A 171 4.07 -41.81 16.70
N GLY A 172 4.91 -42.80 16.37
CA GLY A 172 5.02 -44.05 17.13
C GLY A 172 5.67 -43.90 18.50
N SER A 173 6.62 -42.97 18.67
CA SER A 173 7.24 -42.69 19.97
C SER A 173 6.43 -41.72 20.84
N LEU A 174 5.49 -40.99 20.24
CA LEU A 174 4.58 -40.07 20.91
C LEU A 174 3.18 -40.67 21.19
N GLY A 175 2.95 -41.94 20.85
CA GLY A 175 1.67 -42.64 21.08
C GLY A 175 0.50 -42.19 20.19
N VAL A 176 0.79 -41.43 19.13
CA VAL A 176 -0.24 -40.85 18.23
C VAL A 176 -0.78 -41.89 17.25
N THR A 177 0.03 -42.89 16.90
CA THR A 177 -0.38 -43.97 15.97
C THR A 177 -1.38 -44.95 16.56
N ASP A 178 -1.40 -45.15 17.89
CA ASP A 178 -2.33 -46.07 18.55
C ASP A 178 -3.77 -45.53 18.59
N ALA A 179 -3.93 -44.20 18.62
CA ALA A 179 -5.23 -43.53 18.60
C ALA A 179 -5.89 -43.48 17.21
N LEU A 180 -5.14 -43.75 16.14
CA LEU A 180 -5.63 -43.75 14.75
C LEU A 180 -5.97 -45.14 14.20
N LEU A 181 -5.58 -46.20 14.92
CA LEU A 181 -5.75 -47.61 14.51
C LEU A 181 -6.75 -48.38 15.40
N THR A 182 -7.51 -47.69 16.24
CA THR A 182 -8.68 -48.21 16.97
C THR A 182 -9.96 -47.59 16.44
#